data_AF-A0A942L0Z9-F1
#
_entry.id   AF-A0A942L0Z9-F1
#
_cell.length_a   1.000
_cell.length_b   1.000
_cell.length_c   1.000
_cell.angle_alpha   90.00
_cell.angle_beta   90.00
_cell.angle_gamma   90.00
#
_symmetry.space_group_name_H-M   'P 1'
#
loop_
_entity.id
_entity.type
_entity.pdbx_description
1 polymer ?
#
loop_
_entity_poly.entity_id
_entity_poly.type
_entity_poly.pdbx_seq_one_letter_code
_entity_poly.pdbx_strand_id
1 'polypeptide(L)' 'MITVLALATGIVAALLAGAASGVLVGKSALGAELSAYMGALYGVIAGTAAVVVTAIILALV' A
#
# COMPACT_ATOMS: atom_id res chain seq x y z
N MET A 1 12.20 -5.06 -20.73
CA MET A 1 12.32 -3.81 -19.95
C MET A 1 10.98 -3.28 -19.46
N ILE A 2 9.93 -3.24 -20.31
CA ILE A 2 8.58 -2.76 -19.90
C ILE A 2 7.98 -3.51 -18.71
N THR A 3 8.19 -4.83 -18.62
CA THR A 3 7.69 -5.69 -17.53
C THR A 3 8.32 -5.36 -16.18
N VAL A 4 9.63 -5.10 -16.15
CA VAL A 4 10.34 -4.74 -14.90
C VAL A 4 9.87 -3.38 -14.41
N LEU A 5 9.68 -2.43 -15.33
CA LEU A 5 9.15 -1.11 -15.00
C LEU A 5 7.72 -1.19 -14.46
N ALA A 6 6.85 -1.99 -15.10
CA ALA A 6 5.48 -2.19 -14.66
C ALA A 6 5.40 -2.83 -13.25
N LEU A 7 6.29 -3.78 -12.95
CA LEU A 7 6.36 -4.38 -11.62
C LEU A 7 6.81 -3.36 -10.56
N ALA A 8 7.86 -2.60 -10.86
CA ALA A 8 8.36 -1.58 -9.95
C ALA A 8 7.32 -0.48 -9.68
N THR A 9 6.65 0.01 -10.72
CA THR A 9 5.58 1.03 -10.56
C THR A 9 4.37 0.48 -9.83
N GLY A 10 3.99 -0.79 -10.07
CA GLY A 10 2.92 -1.46 -9.34
C GLY A 10 3.19 -1.57 -7.84
N ILE A 11 4.42 -1.96 -7.45
CA ILE A 11 4.82 -2.04 -6.04
C ILE A 11 4.77 -0.66 -5.39
N VAL A 12 5.33 0.38 -6.05
CA VAL A 12 5.29 1.75 -5.54
C VAL A 12 3.84 2.24 -5.38
N ALA A 13 2.99 1.97 -6.37
CA ALA A 13 1.59 2.33 -6.31
C ALA A 13 0.85 1.63 -5.16
N ALA A 14 1.12 0.36 -4.91
CA ALA A 14 0.54 -0.39 -3.80
C ALA A 14 0.92 0.20 -2.44
N LEU A 15 2.18 0.57 -2.26
CA LEU A 15 2.66 1.22 -1.03
C LEU A 15 2.02 2.60 -0.82
N LEU A 16 1.94 3.42 -1.88
CA LEU A 16 1.31 4.74 -1.82
C LEU A 16 -0.20 4.64 -1.55
N ALA A 17 -0.88 3.67 -2.16
CA ALA A 17 -2.29 3.41 -1.93
C ALA A 17 -2.55 2.95 -0.48
N GLY A 18 -1.70 2.07 0.06
CA GLY A 18 -1.74 1.67 1.46
C GLY A 18 -1.51 2.86 2.40
N ALA A 19 -0.63 3.79 2.02
CA ALA A 19 -0.34 4.95 2.85
C ALA A 19 -1.52 5.92 2.86
N ALA A 20 -2.07 6.21 1.68
CA ALA A 20 -3.25 7.05 1.54
C ALA A 20 -4.45 6.48 2.30
N SER A 21 -4.69 5.16 2.21
CA SER A 21 -5.78 4.52 2.94
C SER A 21 -5.55 4.56 4.45
N GLY A 22 -4.32 4.36 4.92
CA GLY A 22 -3.95 4.50 6.34
C GLY A 22 -4.21 5.89 6.91
N VAL A 23 -3.88 6.94 6.15
CA VAL A 23 -4.21 8.34 6.54
C VAL A 23 -5.72 8.54 6.55
N LEU A 24 -6.42 8.14 5.48
CA LEU A 24 -7.86 8.37 5.35
C LEU A 24 -8.67 7.66 6.44
N VAL A 25 -8.32 6.41 6.76
CA VAL A 25 -8.98 5.62 7.80
C VAL A 25 -8.56 6.10 9.20
N GLY A 26 -7.28 6.41 9.41
CA GLY A 26 -6.77 6.85 10.71
C GLY A 26 -7.25 8.24 11.12
N LYS A 27 -7.58 9.12 10.15
CA LYS A 27 -7.94 10.51 10.41
C LYS A 27 -9.16 10.67 11.33
N SER A 28 -10.15 9.79 11.22
CA SER A 28 -11.37 9.86 12.05
C SER A 28 -11.16 9.39 13.50
N ALA A 29 -10.15 8.57 13.76
CA ALA A 29 -9.91 7.97 15.08
C ALA A 29 -8.75 8.60 15.85
N LEU A 30 -7.70 9.05 15.15
CA LEU A 30 -6.45 9.53 15.74
C LEU A 30 -6.21 11.03 15.54
N GLY A 31 -7.01 11.69 14.71
CA GLY A 31 -6.78 13.07 14.28
C GLY A 31 -5.77 13.18 13.12
N ALA A 32 -5.69 14.36 12.50
CA ALA A 32 -4.97 14.54 11.24
C ALA A 32 -3.45 14.30 11.36
N GLU A 33 -2.80 14.85 12.38
CA GLU A 33 -1.33 14.75 12.54
C GLU A 33 -0.89 13.32 12.85
N LEU A 34 -1.57 12.65 13.77
CA LEU A 34 -1.26 11.27 14.14
C LEU A 34 -1.59 10.29 12.99
N SER A 35 -2.66 10.56 12.23
CA SER A 35 -3.00 9.77 11.03
C SER A 35 -1.95 9.86 9.92
N ALA A 36 -1.25 10.99 9.79
CA ALA A 36 -0.16 11.14 8.83
C ALA A 36 1.03 10.23 9.19
N TYR A 37 1.36 10.11 10.47
CA TYR A 37 2.36 9.15 10.96
C TYR A 37 1.91 7.69 10.76
N MET A 38 0.62 7.41 10.92
CA MET A 38 0.05 6.10 10.66
C MET A 38 0.01 5.75 9.16
N GLY A 39 -0.08 6.75 8.28
CA GLY A 39 -0.03 6.58 6.83
C GLY A 39 1.23 5.87 6.36
N ALA A 40 2.41 6.27 6.83
CA ALA A 40 3.66 5.61 6.44
C ALA A 40 3.70 4.13 6.85
N LEU A 41 3.24 3.83 8.07
CA LEU A 41 3.18 2.46 8.59
C LEU A 41 2.17 1.60 7.80
N TYR A 42 0.98 2.13 7.56
CA TYR A 42 -0.06 1.46 6.78
C TYR A 42 0.32 1.29 5.31
N GLY A 43 1.09 2.20 4.73
CA GLY A 43 1.65 2.04 3.38
C GLY A 43 2.49 0.78 3.24
N VAL A 44 3.38 0.55 4.20
CA VAL A 44 4.20 -0.66 4.20
C VAL A 44 3.33 -1.89 4.47
N ILE A 45 2.50 -1.89 5.50
CA ILE A 45 1.73 -3.08 5.89
C ILE A 45 0.69 -3.44 4.81
N ALA A 46 -0.20 -2.51 4.48
CA ALA A 46 -1.28 -2.76 3.53
C ALA A 46 -0.76 -2.91 2.09
N GLY A 47 0.24 -2.11 1.69
CA GLY A 47 0.86 -2.23 0.38
C GLY A 47 1.59 -3.56 0.20
N THR A 48 2.34 -4.02 1.21
CA THR A 48 3.00 -5.35 1.16
C THR A 48 1.97 -6.46 1.12
N ALA A 49 0.93 -6.39 1.95
CA ALA A 49 -0.16 -7.37 1.93
C ALA A 49 -0.82 -7.43 0.54
N ALA A 50 -1.09 -6.29 -0.09
CA ALA A 50 -1.67 -6.23 -1.43
C ALA A 50 -0.75 -6.88 -2.49
N VAL A 51 0.56 -6.60 -2.46
CA VAL A 51 1.53 -7.22 -3.36
C VAL A 51 1.58 -8.73 -3.18
N VAL A 52 1.67 -9.21 -1.93
CA VAL A 52 1.74 -10.65 -1.61
C VAL A 52 0.48 -11.37 -2.02
N VAL A 53 -0.70 -10.85 -1.66
CA VAL A 53 -1.99 -11.47 -2.00
C VAL A 53 -2.18 -11.52 -3.52
N THR A 54 -1.84 -10.44 -4.22
CA THR A 54 -1.93 -10.42 -5.69
C THR A 54 -0.98 -11.43 -6.32
N ALA A 55 0.26 -11.55 -5.82
CA ALA A 55 1.22 -12.53 -6.30
C ALA A 55 0.74 -13.97 -6.07
N ILE A 56 0.13 -14.25 -4.91
CA ILE A 56 -0.48 -15.56 -4.62
C ILE A 56 -1.62 -15.84 -5.61
N ILE A 57 -2.54 -14.89 -5.83
CA ILE A 57 -3.65 -15.06 -6.76
C ILE A 57 -3.14 -15.33 -8.18
N LEU A 58 -2.16 -14.56 -8.65
CA LEU A 58 -1.55 -14.75 -9.97
C LEU A 58 -0.74 -16.05 -10.09
N ALA A 59 -0.31 -16.66 -8.99
CA ALA A 59 0.36 -17.96 -9.01
C ALA A 59 -0.64 -19.14 -9.08
N LEU A 60 -1.91 -18.90 -8.78
CA LEU A 60 -2.98 -19.91 -8.75
C LEU A 60 -3.85 -19.93 -10.01
N VAL A 61 -3.69 -18.94 -10.90
CA VAL A 61 -4.43 -18.79 -12.17
C VAL A 61 -3.44 -18.74 -13.32
#